data_AF-A0A956GT64-F1
#
_entry.id   AF-A0A956GT64-F1
#
_cell.length_a   1.000
_cell.length_b   1.000
_cell.length_c   1.000
_cell.angle_alpha   90.00
_cell.angle_beta   90.00
_cell.angle_gamma   90.00
#
_symmetry.space_group_name_H-M   'P 1'
#
loop_
_entity.id
_entity.type
_entity.pdbx_description
1 polymer ?
#
loop_
_entity_poly.entity_id
_entity_poly.type
_entity_poly.pdbx_seq_one_letter_code
_entity_poly.pdbx_strand_id
1 'polypeptide(L)'
;MRASARLAALVAIGAATLVGAGCVVQPAPVYVAAAGDVYDLDPPPGDEVWTVDAFYDELAPYGTWSEVDGYGAVWSPADPSYEPYGNGAWAYTAWGFTWVSAEPYGWACEHYGHWIWLDEHWIWVPDTAWAPAWVEWQELDDWVVWAPLPPDRDDGRGGGGHGRPTRGWHVVRWDALLSDDLPAHYGDRDRVRAIVEGAHRIDRYGRTPRGRRWPMGPAPERI
;
A
#
# COMPACT_ATOMS: atom_id res chain seq x y z
N MET A 1 22.64 25.88 4.72
CA MET A 1 22.15 26.55 3.49
C MET A 1 20.63 26.52 3.51
N ARG A 2 19.99 27.59 3.02
CA ARG A 2 18.60 28.00 3.31
C ARG A 2 17.54 26.98 2.86
N ALA A 3 16.63 26.59 3.75
CA ALA A 3 15.39 25.89 3.41
C ALA A 3 14.44 26.88 2.71
N SER A 4 13.90 26.49 1.55
CA SER A 4 12.83 27.23 0.87
C SER A 4 11.57 26.39 0.90
N ALA A 5 10.70 26.62 1.88
CA ALA A 5 9.32 26.14 1.83
C ALA A 5 8.53 27.07 0.90
N ARG A 6 7.96 26.54 -0.18
CA ARG A 6 6.95 27.26 -0.96
C ARG A 6 5.58 26.98 -0.32
N LEU A 7 4.97 28.02 0.23
CA LEU A 7 3.59 28.01 0.71
C LEU A 7 2.64 27.58 -0.43
N ALA A 8 1.93 26.47 -0.28
CA ALA A 8 0.77 26.17 -1.11
C ALA A 8 -0.40 27.03 -0.64
N ALA A 9 -1.02 27.78 -1.56
CA ALA A 9 -2.13 28.68 -1.26
C ALA A 9 -3.42 27.87 -1.06
N LEU A 10 -4.11 28.06 0.07
CA LEU A 10 -5.51 27.68 0.23
C LEU A 10 -6.38 28.59 -0.64
N VAL A 11 -7.10 28.04 -1.62
CA VAL A 11 -8.21 28.74 -2.27
C VAL A 11 -9.50 28.24 -1.63
N ALA A 12 -10.01 29.02 -0.67
CA ALA A 12 -11.37 28.85 -0.16
C ALA A 12 -12.35 29.58 -1.09
N ILE A 13 -13.13 28.85 -1.88
CA ILE A 13 -14.25 29.46 -2.62
C ILE A 13 -15.39 29.63 -1.63
N GLY A 14 -15.49 30.84 -1.07
CA GLY A 14 -16.58 31.23 -0.19
C GLY A 14 -17.83 31.63 -0.97
N ALA A 15 -18.94 30.98 -0.69
CA ALA A 15 -20.26 31.55 -0.91
C ALA A 15 -21.10 31.31 0.36
N ALA A 16 -21.31 32.35 1.15
CA ALA A 16 -22.32 32.35 2.20
C ALA A 16 -22.97 33.73 2.29
N THR A 17 -24.26 33.79 1.96
CA THR A 17 -25.20 34.78 2.45
C THR A 17 -25.62 34.43 3.88
N LEU A 18 -25.79 35.45 4.73
CA LEU A 18 -26.21 35.34 6.12
C LEU A 18 -27.68 34.89 6.28
N VAL A 19 -27.96 34.04 7.28
CA VAL A 19 -28.93 34.25 8.40
C VAL A 19 -29.25 32.90 9.09
N GLY A 20 -29.25 32.91 10.44
CA GLY A 20 -30.17 32.08 11.23
C GLY A 20 -29.55 30.91 12.01
N ALA A 21 -29.76 30.90 13.32
CA ALA A 21 -29.39 29.82 14.23
C ALA A 21 -30.04 28.48 13.81
N GLY A 22 -29.23 27.59 13.27
CA GLY A 22 -29.55 26.21 12.97
C GLY A 22 -28.23 25.49 12.73
N CYS A 23 -28.07 24.28 13.27
CA CYS A 23 -26.88 23.45 13.05
C CYS A 23 -26.67 23.30 11.54
N VAL A 24 -25.71 24.03 10.97
CA VAL A 24 -25.26 23.82 9.60
C VAL A 24 -24.39 22.58 9.67
N VAL A 25 -24.96 21.43 9.31
CA VAL A 25 -24.15 20.29 8.88
C VAL A 25 -23.46 20.75 7.61
N GLN A 26 -22.20 21.18 7.74
CA GLN A 26 -21.36 21.41 6.58
C GLN A 26 -21.17 20.04 5.91
N PRO A 27 -21.47 19.88 4.61
CA PRO A 27 -21.08 18.67 3.91
C PRO A 27 -19.55 18.54 4.06
N ALA A 28 -19.09 17.33 4.41
CA ALA A 28 -17.67 17.04 4.49
C ALA A 28 -17.01 17.50 3.17
N PRO A 29 -15.90 18.24 3.22
CA PRO A 29 -15.22 18.62 2.00
C PRO A 29 -14.82 17.33 1.27
N VAL A 30 -15.18 17.22 0.00
CA VAL A 30 -14.59 16.21 -0.89
C VAL A 30 -13.12 16.61 -1.05
N TYR A 31 -12.25 16.04 -0.22
CA TYR A 31 -10.82 16.27 -0.29
C TYR A 31 -10.22 15.43 -1.41
N VAL A 32 -10.13 16.03 -2.60
CA VAL A 32 -9.28 15.52 -3.67
C VAL A 32 -7.84 15.76 -3.22
N ALA A 33 -7.13 14.70 -2.78
CA ALA A 33 -5.69 14.77 -2.58
C ALA A 33 -5.06 15.24 -3.90
N ALA A 34 -4.24 16.29 -3.85
CA ALA A 34 -3.50 16.70 -5.03
C ALA A 34 -2.61 15.51 -5.43
N ALA A 35 -2.79 15.00 -6.66
CA ALA A 35 -2.00 13.89 -7.15
C ALA A 35 -0.49 14.21 -7.06
N GLY A 36 0.28 13.36 -6.36
CA GLY A 36 1.75 13.40 -6.44
C GLY A 36 2.50 14.02 -5.25
N ASP A 37 1.97 13.96 -4.03
CA ASP A 37 2.74 14.35 -2.84
C ASP A 37 3.89 13.36 -2.61
N VAL A 38 5.12 13.89 -2.65
CA VAL A 38 6.36 13.15 -2.40
C VAL A 38 7.11 13.76 -1.22
N TYR A 39 7.26 13.01 -0.13
CA TYR A 39 7.95 13.47 1.08
C TYR A 39 9.39 12.97 1.12
N ASP A 40 10.35 13.88 1.28
CA ASP A 40 11.75 13.52 1.56
C ASP A 40 11.87 13.13 3.04
N LEU A 41 12.02 11.84 3.31
CA LEU A 41 12.13 11.29 4.67
C LEU A 41 13.47 10.59 4.84
N ASP A 42 14.00 10.57 6.06
CA ASP A 42 15.10 9.68 6.42
C ASP A 42 14.69 8.23 6.09
N PRO A 43 15.63 7.40 5.58
CA PRO A 43 15.31 6.04 5.22
C PRO A 43 14.70 5.33 6.42
N PRO A 44 13.62 4.58 6.21
CA PRO A 44 13.00 3.83 7.28
C PRO A 44 13.98 2.86 7.95
N PRO A 45 13.77 2.53 9.24
CA PRO A 45 14.72 1.83 10.10
C PRO A 45 14.79 0.33 9.80
N GLY A 46 14.35 -0.12 8.62
CA GLY A 46 14.49 -1.51 8.21
C GLY A 46 15.96 -1.92 8.23
N ASP A 47 16.20 -3.18 8.56
CA ASP A 47 17.55 -3.75 8.54
C ASP A 47 18.19 -3.54 7.16
N GLU A 48 19.48 -3.21 7.14
CA GLU A 48 20.23 -3.13 5.89
C GLU A 48 20.47 -4.55 5.36
N VAL A 49 19.55 -5.02 4.52
CA VAL A 49 19.73 -6.25 3.75
C VAL A 49 20.55 -5.93 2.50
N TRP A 50 21.75 -6.48 2.41
CA TRP A 50 22.67 -6.20 1.30
C TRP A 50 22.49 -7.16 0.12
N THR A 51 22.03 -8.37 0.38
CA THR A 51 21.86 -9.42 -0.63
C THR A 51 20.59 -10.21 -0.36
N VAL A 52 20.00 -10.74 -1.44
CA VAL A 52 18.85 -11.67 -1.37
C VAL A 52 19.21 -12.94 -0.60
N ASP A 53 20.50 -13.27 -0.49
CA ASP A 53 20.96 -14.45 0.24
C ASP A 53 20.53 -14.47 1.71
N ALA A 54 20.33 -13.28 2.30
CA ALA A 54 19.84 -13.13 3.67
C ALA A 54 18.45 -13.76 3.89
N PHE A 55 17.67 -13.99 2.84
CA PHE A 55 16.32 -14.53 2.93
C PHE A 55 16.25 -16.05 2.83
N TYR A 56 17.23 -16.73 2.24
CA TYR A 56 17.08 -18.17 1.91
C TYR A 56 16.85 -19.03 3.15
N ASP A 57 17.73 -18.91 4.15
CA ASP A 57 17.67 -19.74 5.35
C ASP A 57 16.46 -19.40 6.22
N GLU A 58 16.12 -18.11 6.34
CA GLU A 58 14.99 -17.62 7.13
C GLU A 58 13.63 -18.02 6.52
N LEU A 59 13.54 -18.10 5.18
CA LEU A 59 12.29 -18.44 4.49
C LEU A 59 12.15 -19.93 4.16
N ALA A 60 13.23 -20.72 4.26
CA ALA A 60 13.22 -22.15 3.96
C ALA A 60 12.16 -22.97 4.73
N PRO A 61 11.84 -22.68 6.01
CA PRO A 61 10.82 -23.43 6.74
C PRO A 61 9.37 -23.18 6.29
N TYR A 62 9.12 -22.08 5.57
CA TYR A 62 7.76 -21.55 5.34
C TYR A 62 7.27 -21.65 3.89
N GLY A 63 8.15 -22.05 2.98
CA GLY A 63 7.84 -22.06 1.55
C GLY A 63 8.94 -22.67 0.71
N THR A 64 8.87 -22.46 -0.60
CA THR A 64 9.79 -23.06 -1.56
C THR A 64 10.40 -22.00 -2.46
N TRP A 65 11.72 -22.05 -2.62
CA TRP A 65 12.46 -21.27 -3.60
C TRP A 65 12.47 -21.97 -4.96
N SER A 66 12.32 -21.19 -6.04
CA SER A 66 12.35 -21.68 -7.41
C SER A 66 12.88 -20.61 -8.35
N GLU A 67 13.23 -21.00 -9.58
CA GLU A 67 13.63 -20.07 -10.64
C GLU A 67 12.45 -19.83 -11.59
N VAL A 68 12.08 -18.57 -11.82
CA VAL A 68 11.06 -18.17 -12.79
C VAL A 68 11.67 -17.29 -13.86
N ASP A 69 11.43 -17.63 -15.13
CA ASP A 69 11.96 -16.88 -16.27
C ASP A 69 11.53 -15.40 -16.20
N GLY A 70 12.49 -14.50 -16.39
CA GLY A 70 12.31 -13.06 -16.25
C GLY A 70 12.33 -12.49 -14.83
N TYR A 71 12.26 -13.31 -13.77
CA TYR A 71 12.36 -12.86 -12.36
C TYR A 71 13.54 -13.46 -11.59
N GLY A 72 14.09 -14.59 -12.05
CA GLY A 72 15.16 -15.31 -11.34
C GLY A 72 14.63 -16.06 -10.12
N ALA A 73 15.41 -16.07 -9.04
CA ALA A 73 15.06 -16.73 -7.79
C ALA A 73 13.87 -16.04 -7.11
N VAL A 74 12.78 -16.81 -6.96
CA VAL A 74 11.54 -16.39 -6.34
C VAL A 74 11.12 -17.37 -5.25
N TRP A 75 10.27 -16.93 -4.33
CA TRP A 75 9.78 -17.75 -3.23
C TRP A 75 8.26 -17.84 -3.23
N SER A 76 7.74 -19.04 -3.00
CA SER A 76 6.30 -19.28 -2.85
C SER A 76 5.99 -19.80 -1.45
N PRO A 77 5.00 -19.23 -0.72
CA PRO A 77 4.59 -19.74 0.57
C PRO A 77 4.02 -21.16 0.45
N ALA A 78 4.20 -21.97 1.49
CA ALA A 78 3.70 -23.33 1.51
C ALA A 78 2.16 -23.41 1.56
N ASP A 79 1.51 -22.38 2.11
CA ASP A 79 0.06 -22.25 2.11
C ASP A 79 -0.42 -21.66 0.76
N PRO A 80 -1.11 -22.44 -0.09
CA PRO A 80 -1.63 -21.95 -1.37
C PRO A 80 -2.79 -20.95 -1.22
N SER A 81 -3.37 -20.84 -0.02
CA SER A 81 -4.45 -19.90 0.27
C SER A 81 -3.96 -18.53 0.75
N TYR A 82 -2.67 -18.41 1.10
CA TYR A 82 -2.03 -17.18 1.55
C TYR A 82 -2.31 -16.03 0.57
N GLU A 83 -2.57 -14.84 1.10
CA GLU A 83 -2.70 -13.60 0.33
C GLU A 83 -1.82 -12.52 0.98
N PRO A 84 -0.91 -11.87 0.23
CA PRO A 84 -0.04 -10.81 0.75
C PRO A 84 -0.85 -9.67 1.34
N TYR A 85 -0.40 -9.13 2.48
CA TYR A 85 -1.07 -8.02 3.16
C TYR A 85 -2.53 -8.33 3.54
N GLY A 86 -2.85 -9.62 3.73
CA GLY A 86 -4.19 -10.10 4.07
C GLY A 86 -4.33 -10.55 5.53
N ASN A 87 -3.26 -10.96 6.20
CA ASN A 87 -3.31 -11.42 7.59
C ASN A 87 -2.36 -10.59 8.47
N GLY A 88 -2.92 -9.63 9.21
CA GLY A 88 -2.15 -8.64 9.95
C GLY A 88 -2.96 -7.38 10.21
N ALA A 89 -2.27 -6.28 10.51
CA ALA A 89 -2.88 -4.97 10.76
C ALA A 89 -2.05 -3.84 10.15
N TRP A 90 -2.70 -2.70 9.93
CA TRP A 90 -2.04 -1.48 9.50
C TRP A 90 -1.67 -0.61 10.70
N ALA A 91 -0.44 -0.10 10.72
CA ALA A 91 0.01 0.92 11.67
C ALA A 91 0.42 2.18 10.92
N TYR A 92 -0.02 3.35 11.39
CA TYR A 92 0.43 4.63 10.83
C TYR A 92 1.75 5.08 11.49
N THR A 93 2.82 5.19 10.71
CA THR A 93 4.15 5.58 11.20
C THR A 93 4.67 6.84 10.51
N ALA A 94 5.87 7.29 10.89
CA ALA A 94 6.54 8.41 10.23
C ALA A 94 6.80 8.17 8.73
N TRP A 95 6.80 6.91 8.27
CA TRP A 95 7.01 6.53 6.88
C TRP A 95 5.71 6.22 6.13
N GLY A 96 4.56 6.46 6.75
CA GLY A 96 3.23 6.16 6.21
C GLY A 96 2.64 4.88 6.80
N PHE A 97 1.66 4.33 6.11
CA PHE A 97 1.04 3.07 6.49
C PHE A 97 2.04 1.91 6.37
N THR A 98 2.36 1.34 7.53
CA THR A 98 3.28 0.21 7.71
C THR A 98 2.46 -1.03 7.99
N TRP A 99 2.70 -2.08 7.23
CA TRP A 99 2.03 -3.34 7.47
C TRP A 99 2.68 -4.08 8.64
N VAL A 100 1.86 -4.61 9.53
CA VAL A 100 2.28 -5.44 10.66
C VAL A 100 1.72 -6.84 10.42
N SER A 101 2.59 -7.70 9.90
CA SER A 101 2.21 -9.07 9.54
C SER A 101 1.88 -9.94 10.75
N ALA A 102 0.91 -10.85 10.57
CA ALA A 102 0.76 -12.00 11.45
C ALA A 102 1.62 -13.20 11.00
N GLU A 103 2.22 -13.14 9.80
CA GLU A 103 3.05 -14.23 9.28
C GLU A 103 4.49 -14.17 9.80
N PRO A 104 5.12 -15.32 10.10
CA PRO A 104 6.50 -15.36 10.60
C PRO A 104 7.53 -14.85 9.59
N TYR A 105 7.21 -14.88 8.30
CA TYR A 105 8.06 -14.40 7.20
C TYR A 105 7.69 -12.99 6.72
N GLY A 106 6.68 -12.34 7.31
CA GLY A 106 6.19 -11.03 6.86
C GLY A 106 7.24 -9.93 6.92
N TRP A 107 8.17 -10.01 7.89
CA TRP A 107 9.30 -9.08 7.99
C TRP A 107 10.11 -8.98 6.69
N ALA A 108 10.24 -10.08 5.96
CA ALA A 108 10.92 -10.14 4.67
C ALA A 108 9.93 -9.88 3.53
N CYS A 109 8.94 -10.76 3.39
CA CYS A 109 8.14 -10.83 2.16
C CYS A 109 7.18 -9.65 1.96
N GLU A 110 6.86 -8.90 3.02
CA GLU A 110 5.95 -7.74 2.95
C GLU A 110 6.70 -6.39 3.00
N HIS A 111 8.03 -6.42 3.15
CA HIS A 111 8.86 -5.21 3.22
C HIS A 111 10.00 -5.16 2.22
N TYR A 112 10.56 -6.30 1.80
CA TYR A 112 11.75 -6.41 0.96
C TYR A 112 11.47 -7.06 -0.40
N GLY A 113 10.47 -6.58 -1.12
CA GLY A 113 10.18 -7.10 -2.45
C GLY A 113 8.73 -6.94 -2.87
N HIS A 114 8.40 -7.61 -3.95
CA HIS A 114 7.14 -7.47 -4.65
C HIS A 114 6.47 -8.83 -4.84
N TRP A 115 5.18 -8.81 -5.16
CA TRP A 115 4.43 -10.04 -5.38
C TRP A 115 3.89 -10.11 -6.80
N ILE A 116 3.99 -11.30 -7.39
CA ILE A 116 3.36 -11.64 -8.66
C ILE A 116 2.35 -12.76 -8.43
N TRP A 117 1.39 -12.85 -9.35
CA TRP A 117 0.40 -13.93 -9.38
C TRP A 117 0.65 -14.78 -10.61
N LEU A 118 1.03 -16.04 -10.40
CA LEU A 118 1.37 -16.99 -11.45
C LEU A 118 0.78 -18.35 -11.09
N ASP A 119 0.16 -19.01 -12.05
CA ASP A 119 -0.42 -20.35 -11.90
C ASP A 119 -1.34 -20.50 -10.67
N GLU A 120 -2.16 -19.48 -10.41
CA GLU A 120 -3.08 -19.43 -9.26
C GLU A 120 -2.40 -19.37 -7.87
N HIS A 121 -1.13 -18.98 -7.82
CA HIS A 121 -0.36 -18.82 -6.59
C HIS A 121 0.27 -17.42 -6.49
N TRP A 122 0.40 -16.93 -5.25
CA TRP A 122 1.23 -15.78 -4.95
C TRP A 122 2.69 -16.19 -4.89
N ILE A 123 3.52 -15.47 -5.62
CA ILE A 123 4.96 -15.71 -5.68
C ILE A 123 5.66 -14.39 -5.35
N TRP A 124 6.58 -14.45 -4.40
CA TRP A 124 7.38 -13.32 -3.96
C TRP A 124 8.64 -13.18 -4.80
N VAL A 125 8.86 -11.97 -5.30
CA VAL A 125 10.06 -11.54 -6.01
C VAL A 125 10.87 -10.67 -5.06
N PRO A 126 12.04 -11.15 -4.59
CA PRO A 126 12.83 -10.45 -3.58
C PRO A 126 13.47 -9.16 -4.12
N ASP A 127 13.56 -8.14 -3.26
CA ASP A 127 14.44 -6.97 -3.38
C ASP A 127 15.18 -6.80 -2.04
N THR A 128 16.20 -5.95 -2.01
CA THR A 128 16.96 -5.58 -0.81
C THR A 128 16.46 -4.29 -0.19
N ALA A 129 15.53 -3.61 -0.85
CA ALA A 129 15.01 -2.34 -0.38
C ALA A 129 13.77 -2.50 0.49
N TRP A 130 13.89 -2.00 1.71
CA TRP A 130 12.78 -1.94 2.65
C TRP A 130 11.78 -0.84 2.26
N ALA A 131 10.49 -1.13 2.40
CA ALA A 131 9.42 -0.15 2.50
C ALA A 131 8.40 -0.53 3.58
N PRO A 132 7.59 0.42 4.09
CA PRO A 132 6.52 0.14 5.06
C PRO A 132 5.53 -0.90 4.57
N ALA A 133 5.25 -0.87 3.26
CA ALA A 133 4.56 -1.89 2.50
C ALA A 133 4.72 -1.57 1.00
N TRP A 134 4.80 -2.60 0.17
CA TRP A 134 4.76 -2.47 -1.29
C TRP A 134 3.34 -2.75 -1.79
N VAL A 135 2.43 -1.81 -1.55
CA VAL A 135 1.02 -1.91 -1.98
C VAL A 135 0.57 -0.69 -2.78
N GLU A 136 -0.37 -0.92 -3.68
CA GLU A 136 -1.18 0.16 -4.26
C GLU A 136 -2.36 0.42 -3.35
N TRP A 137 -2.64 1.69 -3.10
CA TRP A 137 -3.78 2.15 -2.33
C TRP A 137 -4.81 2.78 -3.27
N GLN A 138 -6.09 2.49 -3.05
CA GLN A 138 -7.20 3.21 -3.68
C GLN A 138 -8.29 3.49 -2.64
N GLU A 139 -9.18 4.41 -2.94
CA GLU A 139 -10.35 4.72 -2.11
C GLU A 139 -11.61 4.88 -2.96
N LEU A 140 -12.75 4.57 -2.34
CA LEU A 140 -14.08 4.81 -2.90
C LEU A 140 -15.06 5.09 -1.77
N ASP A 141 -15.60 6.31 -1.71
CA ASP A 141 -16.52 6.74 -0.66
C ASP A 141 -16.01 6.39 0.76
N ASP A 142 -16.71 5.47 1.45
CA ASP A 142 -16.40 4.99 2.80
C ASP A 142 -15.36 3.85 2.84
N TRP A 143 -14.83 3.45 1.68
CA TRP A 143 -13.95 2.30 1.54
C TRP A 143 -12.52 2.70 1.21
N VAL A 144 -11.59 1.95 1.79
CA VAL A 144 -10.18 1.96 1.46
C VAL A 144 -9.80 0.56 1.01
N VAL A 145 -8.99 0.50 -0.06
CA VAL A 145 -8.58 -0.76 -0.66
C VAL A 145 -7.10 -0.76 -0.94
N TRP A 146 -6.48 -1.94 -0.84
CA TRP A 146 -5.07 -2.13 -1.17
C TRP A 146 -4.81 -3.44 -1.88
N ALA A 147 -3.72 -3.48 -2.65
CA ALA A 147 -3.23 -4.69 -3.29
C ALA A 147 -1.70 -4.69 -3.44
N PRO A 148 -1.03 -5.85 -3.38
CA PRO A 148 0.42 -5.96 -3.40
C PRO A 148 1.02 -5.55 -4.75
N LEU A 149 1.90 -4.53 -4.79
CA LEU A 149 2.58 -4.04 -6.00
C LEU A 149 3.41 -5.15 -6.67
N PRO A 150 3.20 -5.41 -7.98
CA PRO A 150 4.14 -6.22 -8.74
C PRO A 150 5.45 -5.44 -8.95
N PRO A 151 6.55 -6.14 -9.32
CA PRO A 151 7.78 -5.47 -9.73
C PRO A 151 7.50 -4.47 -10.86
N ASP A 152 8.20 -3.33 -10.84
CA ASP A 152 8.18 -2.39 -11.96
C ASP A 152 8.63 -3.12 -13.23
N ARG A 153 7.79 -3.17 -14.26
CA ARG A 153 8.20 -3.66 -15.57
C ARG A 153 8.77 -2.49 -16.37
N ASP A 154 10.00 -2.64 -16.85
CA ASP A 154 10.68 -1.69 -17.75
C ASP A 154 10.01 -1.56 -19.15
N ASP A 155 8.85 -2.17 -19.37
CA ASP A 155 8.16 -2.22 -20.66
C ASP A 155 7.19 -1.04 -20.91
N GLY A 156 7.18 -0.05 -20.02
CA GLY A 156 6.32 1.14 -20.14
C GLY A 156 4.83 0.86 -19.96
N ARG A 157 4.45 -0.37 -19.56
CA ARG A 157 3.10 -0.71 -19.13
C ARG A 157 3.03 -0.60 -17.61
N GLY A 158 3.22 0.62 -17.13
CA GLY A 158 2.90 0.97 -15.74
C GLY A 158 1.48 0.52 -15.43
N GLY A 159 1.36 -0.37 -14.43
CA GLY A 159 0.11 -1.04 -14.06
C GLY A 159 -0.93 -0.06 -13.56
N GLY A 160 -1.63 0.59 -14.49
CA GLY A 160 -2.87 1.29 -14.22
C GLY A 160 -4.02 0.28 -14.14
N GLY A 161 -4.60 0.14 -12.95
CA GLY A 161 -6.00 -0.23 -12.74
C GLY A 161 -6.42 -1.70 -12.91
N HIS A 162 -5.94 -2.45 -13.89
CA HIS A 162 -6.62 -3.71 -14.31
C HIS A 162 -5.71 -4.93 -14.52
N GLY A 163 -4.47 -4.89 -14.03
CA GLY A 163 -3.48 -5.98 -14.17
C GLY A 163 -3.29 -6.86 -12.93
N ARG A 164 -4.00 -6.58 -11.83
CA ARG A 164 -3.90 -7.36 -10.58
C ARG A 164 -5.01 -8.39 -10.53
N PRO A 165 -4.74 -9.63 -10.07
CA PRO A 165 -5.83 -10.58 -9.83
C PRO A 165 -6.81 -9.96 -8.82
N THR A 166 -8.12 -10.14 -9.02
CA THR A 166 -9.14 -9.72 -8.04
C THR A 166 -8.83 -10.28 -6.64
N ARG A 167 -8.15 -11.44 -6.59
CA ARG A 167 -7.66 -12.09 -5.38
C ARG A 167 -6.63 -11.27 -4.58
N GLY A 168 -5.97 -10.29 -5.18
CA GLY A 168 -4.99 -9.45 -4.48
C GLY A 168 -5.55 -8.21 -3.82
N TRP A 169 -6.83 -7.92 -4.00
CA TRP A 169 -7.45 -6.73 -3.45
C TRP A 169 -8.11 -7.02 -2.10
N HIS A 170 -7.66 -6.28 -1.09
CA HIS A 170 -8.24 -6.22 0.25
C HIS A 170 -9.04 -4.93 0.39
N VAL A 171 -10.17 -5.01 1.08
CA VAL A 171 -11.17 -3.93 1.13
C VAL A 171 -11.76 -3.85 2.53
N VAL A 172 -11.71 -2.68 3.15
CA VAL A 172 -12.35 -2.39 4.44
C VAL A 172 -12.98 -1.01 4.42
N ARG A 173 -13.90 -0.76 5.35
CA ARG A 173 -14.35 0.61 5.63
C ARG A 173 -13.25 1.39 6.33
N TRP A 174 -13.20 2.71 6.13
CA TRP A 174 -12.21 3.58 6.76
C TRP A 174 -12.12 3.41 8.28
N ASP A 175 -13.27 3.26 8.94
CA ASP A 175 -13.38 3.10 10.40
C ASP A 175 -12.75 1.79 10.93
N ALA A 176 -12.46 0.84 10.05
CA ALA A 176 -11.83 -0.44 10.38
C ALA A 176 -10.34 -0.50 9.99
N LEU A 177 -9.80 0.49 9.28
CA LEU A 177 -8.45 0.42 8.69
C LEU A 177 -7.35 0.17 9.73
N LEU A 178 -7.48 0.75 10.93
CA LEU A 178 -6.53 0.57 12.04
C LEU A 178 -6.99 -0.47 13.07
N SER A 179 -7.93 -1.36 12.72
CA SER A 179 -8.35 -2.44 13.62
C SER A 179 -7.21 -3.44 13.84
N ASP A 180 -7.01 -3.84 15.09
CA ASP A 180 -6.08 -4.94 15.43
C ASP A 180 -6.59 -6.31 14.93
N ASP A 181 -7.89 -6.42 14.62
CA ASP A 181 -8.52 -7.59 13.99
C ASP A 181 -9.02 -7.24 12.59
N LEU A 182 -8.15 -6.63 11.79
CA LEU A 182 -8.45 -6.19 10.43
C LEU A 182 -9.10 -7.28 9.55
N PRO A 183 -8.67 -8.57 9.59
CA PRO A 183 -9.27 -9.62 8.76
C PRO A 183 -10.77 -9.84 9.00
N ALA A 184 -11.27 -9.56 10.21
CA ALA A 184 -12.70 -9.67 10.52
C ALA A 184 -13.56 -8.61 9.81
N HIS A 185 -12.95 -7.58 9.22
CA HIS A 185 -13.63 -6.46 8.56
C HIS A 185 -13.57 -6.49 7.04
N TYR A 186 -12.95 -7.51 6.44
CA TYR A 186 -12.85 -7.59 4.99
C TYR A 186 -14.21 -7.66 4.29
N GLY A 187 -14.33 -6.85 3.24
CA GLY A 187 -15.52 -6.80 2.40
C GLY A 187 -15.74 -8.12 1.65
N ASP A 188 -17.02 -8.41 1.39
CA ASP A 188 -17.41 -9.54 0.54
C ASP A 188 -16.74 -9.45 -0.85
N ARG A 189 -16.21 -10.58 -1.35
CA ARG A 189 -15.53 -10.69 -2.65
C ARG A 189 -16.37 -10.16 -3.81
N ASP A 190 -17.69 -10.34 -3.78
CA ASP A 190 -18.58 -9.81 -4.82
C ASP A 190 -18.61 -8.27 -4.81
N ARG A 191 -18.42 -7.66 -3.64
CA ARG A 191 -18.31 -6.21 -3.48
C ARG A 191 -16.91 -5.70 -3.79
N VAL A 192 -15.86 -6.47 -3.48
CA VAL A 192 -14.45 -6.10 -3.77
C VAL A 192 -14.29 -5.69 -5.22
N ARG A 193 -14.81 -6.49 -6.16
CA ARG A 193 -14.70 -6.19 -7.58
C ARG A 193 -15.37 -4.87 -7.95
N ALA A 194 -16.61 -4.66 -7.52
CA ALA A 194 -17.35 -3.43 -7.81
C ALA A 194 -16.68 -2.19 -7.20
N ILE A 195 -16.12 -2.31 -6.01
CA ILE A 195 -15.41 -1.23 -5.32
C ILE A 195 -14.12 -0.89 -6.07
N VAL A 196 -13.29 -1.89 -6.39
CA VAL A 196 -12.02 -1.68 -7.10
C VAL A 196 -12.23 -1.11 -8.51
N GLU A 197 -13.30 -1.51 -9.22
CA GLU A 197 -13.62 -0.95 -10.53
C GLU A 197 -14.02 0.54 -10.48
N GLY A 198 -14.54 1.02 -9.33
CA GLY A 198 -14.94 2.41 -9.12
C GLY A 198 -13.93 3.27 -8.33
N ALA A 199 -12.97 2.64 -7.64
CA ALA A 199 -12.04 3.32 -6.74
C ALA A 199 -10.99 4.14 -7.49
N HIS A 200 -10.58 5.25 -6.90
CA HIS A 200 -9.49 6.06 -7.42
C HIS A 200 -8.21 5.82 -6.62
N ARG A 201 -7.08 5.79 -7.34
CA ARG A 201 -5.77 5.54 -6.75
C ARG A 201 -5.34 6.68 -5.83
N ILE A 202 -4.74 6.32 -4.70
CA ILE A 202 -4.10 7.24 -3.76
C ILE A 202 -2.63 7.35 -4.12
N ASP A 203 -2.25 8.47 -4.74
CA ASP A 203 -0.90 8.75 -5.19
C ASP A 203 -0.09 9.57 -4.16
N ARG A 204 0.25 8.93 -3.03
CA ARG A 204 1.08 9.51 -1.96
C ARG A 204 2.31 8.64 -1.69
N TYR A 205 3.49 9.25 -1.78
CA TYR A 205 4.75 8.52 -1.75
C TYR A 205 5.79 9.17 -0.85
N GLY A 206 6.62 8.35 -0.21
CA GLY A 206 7.87 8.79 0.39
C GLY A 206 8.99 8.68 -0.63
N ARG A 207 10.09 9.37 -0.37
CA ARG A 207 11.30 9.29 -1.19
C ARG A 207 12.54 9.29 -0.32
N THR A 208 13.45 8.38 -0.64
CA THR A 208 14.79 8.33 -0.03
C THR A 208 15.69 9.41 -0.66
N PRO A 209 16.77 9.85 0.00
CA PRO A 209 17.71 10.80 -0.59
C PRO A 209 18.30 10.36 -1.95
N ARG A 210 18.36 9.05 -2.22
CA ARG A 210 18.84 8.48 -3.49
C ARG A 210 17.75 8.37 -4.56
N GLY A 211 16.55 8.90 -4.30
CA GLY A 211 15.46 9.02 -5.27
C GLY A 211 14.49 7.85 -5.32
N ARG A 212 14.75 6.73 -4.62
CA ARG A 212 13.80 5.60 -4.49
C ARG A 212 12.53 6.07 -3.80
N ARG A 213 11.38 5.64 -4.30
CA ARG A 213 10.06 5.98 -3.76
C ARG A 213 9.39 4.76 -3.15
N TRP A 214 8.50 4.98 -2.18
CA TRP A 214 7.60 3.96 -1.66
C TRP A 214 6.19 4.54 -1.45
N PRO A 215 5.13 3.72 -1.54
CA PRO A 215 3.76 4.15 -1.22
C PRO A 215 3.61 4.45 0.28
N MET A 216 3.04 5.59 0.64
CA MET A 216 2.76 5.94 2.05
C MET A 216 1.32 5.65 2.46
N GLY A 217 0.46 5.33 1.50
CA GLY A 217 -0.98 5.17 1.71
C GLY A 217 -1.72 6.48 1.97
N PRO A 218 -2.95 6.38 2.50
CA PRO A 218 -3.81 7.53 2.76
C PRO A 218 -3.15 8.60 3.64
N ALA A 219 -3.62 9.84 3.50
CA ALA A 219 -3.22 10.92 4.38
C ALA A 219 -3.80 10.70 5.80
N PRO A 220 -3.06 11.04 6.88
CA PRO A 220 -3.50 10.77 8.24
C PRO A 220 -4.80 11.49 8.62
N GLU A 221 -5.16 12.55 7.92
CA GLU A 221 -6.41 13.30 8.13
C GLU A 221 -7.65 12.54 7.63
N ARG A 222 -7.48 11.45 6.88
CA ARG A 222 -8.57 10.53 6.46
C ARG A 222 -8.90 9.48 7.52
N ILE A 223 -8.12 9.39 8.59
CA ILE A 223 -8.20 8.37 9.65
C ILE A 223 -8.96 8.93 10.86
#